data_AF-A0A7Y3GZN1-F1
#
_entry.id   AF-A0A7Y3GZN1-F1
#
_cell.length_a   1.000
_cell.length_b   1.000
_cell.length_c   1.000
_cell.angle_alpha   90.00
_cell.angle_beta   90.00
_cell.angle_gamma   90.00
#
_symmetry.space_group_name_H-M   'P 1'
#
loop_
_entity.id
_entity.type
_entity.pdbx_description
1 polymer ?
#
loop_
_entity_poly.entity_id
_entity_poly.type
_entity_poly.pdbx_seq_one_letter_code
_entity_poly.pdbx_strand_id
1 'polypeptide(L)'
;LSHDEEHHRFAIANLDAMGVPAPDAPAPDKVGLDHAAFTLPSAGALLDQYERLKEKGVKPYWCIHHGLTLSMYYRDPDENGVEFQVDCFDDPREAQSFIRGERFAANPVGARYDAEELLARRAAGASEQELLRYPAS
;
A
#
# COMPACT_ATOMS: atom_id res chain seq x y z
N LEU A 1 -11.16 7.16 -9.01
CA LEU A 1 -11.49 8.43 -9.71
C LEU A 1 -10.30 9.37 -9.61
N SER A 2 -9.79 9.89 -10.73
CA SER A 2 -8.75 10.93 -10.77
C SER A 2 -9.24 12.15 -11.56
N HIS A 3 -8.73 13.34 -11.24
CA HIS A 3 -9.03 14.60 -11.96
C HIS A 3 -7.71 15.36 -12.28
N ASP A 4 -6.58 14.67 -12.26
CA ASP A 4 -5.23 15.16 -12.57
C ASP A 4 -4.26 13.96 -12.76
N GLU A 5 -2.95 14.22 -12.80
CA GLU A 5 -1.89 13.22 -13.07
C GLU A 5 -1.74 12.16 -11.96
N GLU A 6 -2.43 12.31 -10.82
CA GLU A 6 -2.45 11.35 -9.73
C GLU A 6 -3.25 10.08 -10.11
N HIS A 7 -2.67 8.90 -9.81
CA HIS A 7 -3.22 7.60 -10.21
C HIS A 7 -4.65 7.36 -9.66
N HIS A 8 -4.97 7.83 -8.44
CA HIS A 8 -6.34 7.96 -7.93
C HIS A 8 -6.42 8.96 -6.77
N ARG A 9 -7.55 9.69 -6.67
CA ARG A 9 -7.87 10.51 -5.48
C ARG A 9 -8.90 9.86 -4.57
N PHE A 10 -9.74 8.99 -5.15
CA PHE A 10 -10.73 8.20 -4.44
C PHE A 10 -10.77 6.80 -5.03
N ALA A 11 -10.67 5.80 -4.16
CA ALA A 11 -10.96 4.40 -4.46
C ALA A 11 -12.29 4.02 -3.80
N ILE A 12 -13.12 3.26 -4.51
CA ILE A 12 -14.37 2.69 -3.97
C ILE A 12 -14.22 1.18 -4.13
N ALA A 13 -14.19 0.47 -3.01
CA ALA A 13 -14.11 -0.98 -2.98
C ALA A 13 -15.38 -1.58 -2.37
N ASN A 14 -15.86 -2.67 -2.97
CA ASN A 14 -16.82 -3.54 -2.31
C ASN A 14 -16.03 -4.72 -1.73
N LEU A 15 -15.81 -4.68 -0.41
CA LEU A 15 -14.98 -5.66 0.29
C LEU A 15 -15.61 -7.06 0.27
N ASP A 16 -16.95 -7.16 0.27
CA ASP A 16 -17.68 -8.45 0.17
C ASP A 16 -17.40 -9.15 -1.16
N ALA A 17 -17.34 -8.38 -2.25
CA ALA A 17 -17.05 -8.91 -3.59
C ALA A 17 -15.58 -9.34 -3.77
N MET A 18 -14.68 -8.85 -2.91
CA MET A 18 -13.24 -9.18 -2.95
C MET A 18 -12.87 -10.37 -2.06
N GLY A 19 -13.80 -10.92 -1.28
CA GLY A 19 -13.59 -12.11 -0.46
C GLY A 19 -12.47 -11.95 0.57
N VAL A 20 -12.16 -10.73 0.99
CA VAL A 20 -11.12 -10.43 1.98
C VAL A 20 -11.72 -10.56 3.38
N PRO A 21 -11.41 -11.61 4.16
CA PRO A 21 -11.71 -11.60 5.58
C PRO A 21 -10.63 -10.73 6.22
N ALA A 22 -10.91 -9.43 6.34
CA ALA A 22 -10.10 -8.57 7.17
C ALA A 22 -10.42 -8.91 8.64
N PRO A 23 -9.47 -9.43 9.43
CA PRO A 23 -9.71 -9.77 10.83
C PRO A 23 -10.18 -8.56 11.65
N ASP A 24 -9.87 -7.36 11.17
CA ASP A 24 -10.13 -6.07 11.81
C ASP A 24 -10.75 -5.04 10.85
N ALA A 25 -11.48 -5.48 9.81
CA ALA A 25 -12.31 -4.54 9.04
C ALA A 25 -13.38 -3.95 9.97
N PRO A 26 -13.78 -2.66 9.77
CA PRO A 26 -14.99 -2.16 10.39
C PRO A 26 -16.12 -3.17 10.11
N ALA A 27 -16.95 -3.42 11.12
CA ALA A 27 -18.04 -4.38 11.01
C ALA A 27 -18.78 -4.21 9.66
N PRO A 28 -19.14 -5.32 8.96
CA PRO A 28 -19.58 -5.34 7.56
C PRO A 28 -20.84 -4.51 7.24
N ASP A 29 -21.41 -3.88 8.26
CA ASP A 29 -22.63 -3.09 8.27
C ASP A 29 -22.43 -1.57 8.37
N LYS A 30 -21.19 -1.05 8.29
CA LYS A 30 -20.95 0.41 8.28
C LYS A 30 -20.49 0.95 6.93
N VAL A 31 -21.40 1.64 6.24
CA VAL A 31 -21.04 2.62 5.19
C VAL A 31 -20.24 3.75 5.83
N GLY A 32 -19.00 3.96 5.40
CA GLY A 32 -18.10 4.95 5.99
C GLY A 32 -16.79 5.10 5.22
N LEU A 33 -15.87 5.91 5.76
CA LEU A 33 -14.50 6.00 5.26
C LEU A 33 -13.72 4.76 5.71
N ASP A 34 -13.09 4.05 4.76
CA ASP A 34 -12.23 2.90 5.08
C ASP A 34 -10.87 3.38 5.61
N HIS A 35 -10.16 4.21 4.84
CA HIS A 35 -8.92 4.86 5.25
C HIS A 35 -8.67 6.17 4.49
N ALA A 36 -7.76 6.98 5.01
CA ALA A 36 -7.16 8.11 4.30
C ALA A 36 -5.73 7.77 3.88
N ALA A 37 -5.42 7.92 2.59
CA ALA A 37 -4.12 7.59 2.02
C ALA A 37 -3.27 8.82 1.73
N PHE A 38 -1.97 8.71 1.99
CA PHE A 38 -0.96 9.72 1.73
C PHE A 38 0.15 9.11 0.87
N THR A 39 0.28 9.61 -0.36
CA THR A 39 1.37 9.22 -1.25
C THR A 39 2.66 9.95 -0.88
N LEU A 40 3.72 9.19 -0.65
CA LEU A 40 5.07 9.66 -0.37
C LEU A 40 5.92 9.60 -1.65
N PRO A 41 6.95 10.44 -1.77
CA PRO A 41 7.67 10.62 -3.02
C PRO A 41 8.60 9.47 -3.41
N SER A 42 8.87 8.52 -2.51
CA SER A 42 9.74 7.36 -2.76
C SER A 42 9.57 6.27 -1.70
N ALA A 43 10.01 5.05 -2.01
CA ALA A 43 10.15 3.96 -1.06
C ALA A 43 11.11 4.34 0.08
N GLY A 44 12.15 5.13 -0.20
CA GLY A 44 13.00 5.73 0.82
C GLY A 44 12.21 6.58 1.82
N ALA A 45 11.36 7.49 1.34
CA ALA A 45 10.54 8.34 2.19
C ALA A 45 9.48 7.53 2.97
N LEU A 46 8.94 6.47 2.38
CA LEU A 46 8.05 5.53 3.08
C LEU A 46 8.77 4.81 4.23
N LEU A 47 10.00 4.35 4.01
CA LEU A 47 10.81 3.70 5.03
C LEU A 47 11.29 4.69 6.12
N ASP A 48 11.62 5.93 5.76
CA ASP A 48 11.91 6.99 6.74
C ASP A 48 10.70 7.25 7.65
N GLN A 49 9.51 7.31 7.06
CA GLN A 49 8.26 7.47 7.81
C GLN A 49 7.99 6.28 8.73
N TYR A 50 8.23 5.05 8.24
CA TYR A 50 8.13 3.83 9.03
C TYR A 50 9.05 3.87 10.26
N GLU A 51 10.33 4.17 10.09
CA GLU A 51 11.30 4.26 11.19
C GLU A 51 10.88 5.29 12.23
N ARG A 52 10.48 6.49 11.78
CA ARG A 52 10.02 7.58 12.65
C ARG A 52 8.79 7.21 13.48
N LEU A 53 7.85 6.45 12.92
CA LEU A 53 6.66 5.98 13.64
C LEU A 53 6.99 4.83 14.58
N LYS A 54 7.85 3.91 14.16
CA LYS A 54 8.34 2.78 14.95
C LYS A 54 9.06 3.25 16.22
N GLU A 55 9.86 4.30 16.16
CA GLU A 55 10.50 4.92 17.34
C GLU A 55 9.50 5.40 18.40
N LYS A 56 8.26 5.70 17.98
CA LYS A 56 7.16 6.12 18.85
C LYS A 56 6.24 4.96 19.26
N GLY A 57 6.61 3.73 18.91
CA GLY A 57 5.80 2.53 19.18
C GLY A 57 4.61 2.35 18.24
N VAL A 58 4.51 3.13 17.17
CA VAL A 58 3.43 3.03 16.18
C VAL A 58 3.92 2.16 15.02
N LYS A 59 3.26 1.02 14.79
CA LYS A 59 3.60 0.06 13.74
C LYS A 59 2.40 -0.15 12.81
N PRO A 60 2.64 -0.43 11.51
CA PRO A 60 1.56 -0.76 10.61
C PRO A 60 0.93 -2.10 11.02
N TYR A 61 -0.39 -2.19 10.93
CA TYR A 61 -1.09 -3.47 11.12
C TYR A 61 -1.11 -4.29 9.83
N TRP A 62 -0.88 -3.65 8.67
CA TRP A 62 -0.86 -4.33 7.39
C TRP A 62 0.12 -3.67 6.42
N CYS A 63 1.08 -4.45 5.93
CA CYS A 63 2.01 -4.08 4.89
C CYS A 63 1.69 -4.91 3.65
N ILE A 64 1.42 -4.23 2.54
CA ILE A 64 1.03 -4.89 1.31
C ILE A 64 1.57 -4.13 0.09
N HIS A 65 2.04 -4.89 -0.88
CA HIS A 65 2.37 -4.38 -2.19
C HIS A 65 1.21 -4.72 -3.12
N HIS A 66 0.47 -3.72 -3.57
CA HIS A 66 -0.67 -3.84 -4.48
C HIS A 66 -0.25 -4.00 -5.95
N GLY A 67 1.06 -3.97 -6.23
CA GLY A 67 1.61 -3.95 -7.58
C GLY A 67 1.70 -2.55 -8.16
N LEU A 68 0.66 -1.76 -7.93
CA LEU A 68 0.60 -0.35 -8.32
C LEU A 68 1.22 0.54 -7.26
N THR A 69 1.00 0.19 -6.00
CA THR A 69 1.53 0.90 -4.85
C THR A 69 2.19 -0.07 -3.88
N LEU A 70 3.15 0.44 -3.13
CA LEU A 70 3.72 -0.20 -1.96
C LEU A 70 3.19 0.53 -0.73
N SER A 71 2.42 -0.17 0.10
CA SER A 71 1.57 0.45 1.11
C SER A 71 1.85 -0.08 2.52
N MET A 72 1.64 0.81 3.51
CA MET A 72 1.66 0.52 4.94
C MET A 72 0.43 1.15 5.61
N TYR A 73 -0.40 0.32 6.24
CA TYR A 73 -1.63 0.73 6.89
C TYR A 73 -1.49 0.77 8.41
N TYR A 74 -1.97 1.84 9.00
CA TYR A 74 -1.92 2.17 10.42
C TYR A 74 -3.31 2.50 10.96
N ARG A 75 -3.46 2.41 12.28
CA ARG A 75 -4.61 2.97 13.00
C ARG A 75 -4.18 4.27 13.67
N ASP A 76 -4.94 5.33 13.49
CA ASP A 76 -4.80 6.54 14.31
C ASP A 76 -5.37 6.29 15.73
N PRO A 77 -5.20 7.22 16.68
CA PRO A 77 -5.73 7.07 18.04
C PRO A 77 -7.25 6.91 18.14
N ASP A 78 -7.99 7.30 17.10
CA ASP A 78 -9.45 7.18 16.99
C ASP A 78 -9.88 5.93 16.19
N GLU A 79 -8.93 5.04 15.89
CA GLU A 79 -9.08 3.81 15.10
C GLU A 79 -9.40 4.01 13.61
N ASN A 80 -9.24 5.21 13.06
CA ASN A 80 -9.36 5.43 11.63
C ASN A 80 -8.19 4.77 10.88
N GLY A 81 -8.47 4.25 9.69
CA GLY A 81 -7.45 3.73 8.79
C GLY A 81 -6.61 4.87 8.21
N VAL A 82 -5.29 4.73 8.28
CA VAL A 82 -4.34 5.64 7.63
C VAL A 82 -3.38 4.81 6.79
N GLU A 83 -3.23 5.17 5.52
CA GLU A 83 -2.29 4.54 4.62
C GLU A 83 -1.16 5.52 4.26
N PHE A 84 0.08 5.05 4.37
CA PHE A 84 1.21 5.67 3.68
C PHE A 84 1.60 4.76 2.52
N GLN A 85 1.69 5.32 1.32
CA GLN A 85 2.01 4.56 0.11
C GLN A 85 3.02 5.28 -0.77
N VAL A 86 3.60 4.55 -1.71
CA VAL A 86 4.38 5.09 -2.83
C VAL A 86 3.94 4.38 -4.10
N ASP A 87 3.87 5.13 -5.21
CA ASP A 87 3.60 4.56 -6.53
C ASP A 87 4.79 3.75 -7.04
N CYS A 88 4.52 2.59 -7.64
CA CYS A 88 5.55 1.69 -8.15
C CYS A 88 5.94 1.98 -9.60
N PHE A 89 5.23 2.88 -10.28
CA PHE A 89 5.44 3.26 -11.67
C PHE A 89 5.42 4.77 -11.83
N ASP A 90 6.40 5.32 -12.55
CA ASP A 90 6.43 6.74 -12.92
C ASP A 90 5.51 7.03 -14.12
N ASP A 91 5.32 6.05 -15.02
CA ASP A 91 4.45 6.19 -16.19
C ASP A 91 3.07 5.56 -15.92
N PRO A 92 1.97 6.35 -15.97
CA PRO A 92 0.60 5.83 -15.87
C PRO A 92 0.26 4.71 -16.85
N ARG A 93 0.94 4.62 -18.00
CA ARG A 93 0.75 3.55 -19.00
C ARG A 93 1.31 2.21 -18.52
N GLU A 94 2.41 2.22 -17.77
CA GLU A 94 2.96 1.02 -17.16
C GLU A 94 2.03 0.49 -16.07
N ALA A 95 1.52 1.40 -15.22
CA ALA A 95 0.50 1.07 -14.22
C ALA A 95 -0.75 0.44 -14.87
N GLN A 96 -1.28 1.04 -15.95
CA GLN A 96 -2.42 0.46 -16.69
C GLN A 96 -2.10 -0.91 -17.29
N SER A 97 -0.88 -1.11 -17.78
CA SER A 97 -0.45 -2.39 -18.35
C SER A 97 -0.38 -3.47 -17.27
N PHE A 98 0.09 -3.12 -16.07
CA PHE A 98 0.10 -4.03 -14.92
C PHE A 98 -1.31 -4.45 -14.50
N ILE A 99 -2.26 -3.50 -14.39
CA ILE A 99 -3.67 -3.78 -14.03
C ILE A 99 -4.31 -4.79 -14.99
N ARG A 100 -4.00 -4.69 -16.29
CA ARG A 100 -4.52 -5.60 -17.32
C ARG A 100 -3.81 -6.94 -17.38
N GLY A 101 -2.71 -7.10 -16.64
CA GLY A 101 -1.89 -8.29 -16.64
C GLY A 101 -2.46 -9.43 -15.77
N GLU A 102 -2.05 -10.66 -16.08
CA GLU A 102 -2.48 -11.86 -15.36
C GLU A 102 -2.11 -11.83 -13.87
N ARG A 103 -1.01 -11.15 -13.51
CA ARG A 103 -0.54 -11.06 -12.13
C ARG A 103 -1.52 -10.28 -11.23
N PHE A 104 -2.04 -9.15 -11.73
CA PHE A 104 -3.06 -8.39 -11.01
C PHE A 104 -4.40 -9.14 -11.01
N ALA A 105 -4.75 -9.81 -12.10
CA ALA A 105 -5.97 -10.63 -12.15
C ALA A 105 -5.94 -11.80 -11.15
N ALA A 106 -4.78 -12.42 -10.94
CA ALA A 106 -4.60 -13.53 -10.00
C ALA A 106 -4.57 -13.08 -8.53
N ASN A 107 -4.04 -11.89 -8.26
CA ASN A 107 -3.99 -11.33 -6.91
C ASN A 107 -4.26 -9.80 -6.92
N PRO A 108 -5.54 -9.39 -7.04
CA PRO A 108 -5.90 -7.98 -7.12
C PRO A 108 -5.73 -7.24 -5.80
N VAL A 109 -5.65 -7.99 -4.69
CA VAL A 109 -5.41 -7.44 -3.35
C VAL A 109 -3.94 -7.11 -3.17
N GLY A 110 -3.01 -7.95 -3.63
CA GLY A 110 -1.58 -7.71 -3.51
C GLY A 110 -0.85 -8.72 -2.61
N ALA A 111 0.47 -8.58 -2.55
CA ALA A 111 1.34 -9.46 -1.79
C ALA A 111 1.75 -8.81 -0.47
N ARG A 112 1.54 -9.50 0.65
CA ARG A 112 2.05 -9.06 1.95
C ARG A 112 3.57 -9.04 1.95
N TYR A 113 4.16 -8.07 2.64
CA TYR A 113 5.61 -7.99 2.85
C TYR A 113 5.92 -7.61 4.30
N ASP A 114 7.13 -7.89 4.75
CA ASP A 114 7.64 -7.47 6.06
C ASP A 114 8.39 -6.13 5.93
N ALA A 115 7.98 -5.13 6.72
CA ALA A 115 8.59 -3.81 6.69
C ALA A 115 10.05 -3.80 7.20
N GLU A 116 10.40 -4.68 8.14
CA GLU A 116 11.76 -4.83 8.63
C GLU A 116 12.66 -5.48 7.56
N GLU A 117 12.16 -6.46 6.80
CA GLU A 117 12.91 -7.02 5.67
C GLU A 117 13.17 -5.96 4.59
N LEU A 118 12.16 -5.16 4.26
CA LEU A 118 12.31 -4.09 3.29
C LEU A 118 13.30 -3.02 3.77
N LEU A 119 13.25 -2.67 5.07
CA LEU A 119 14.20 -1.76 5.69
C LEU A 119 15.64 -2.33 5.67
N ALA A 120 15.80 -3.62 5.95
CA ALA A 120 17.09 -4.30 5.87
C ALA A 120 17.66 -4.29 4.45
N ARG A 121 16.82 -4.45 3.42
CA ARG A 121 17.22 -4.33 2.01
C ARG A 121 17.70 -2.92 1.67
N ARG A 122 17.00 -1.88 2.15
CA ARG A 122 17.46 -0.48 2.01
C ARG A 122 18.81 -0.28 2.68
N ALA A 123 18.98 -0.77 3.90
CA ALA A 123 20.25 -0.69 4.63
C ALA A 123 21.40 -1.43 3.92
N ALA A 124 21.09 -2.50 3.18
CA ALA A 124 22.03 -3.22 2.32
C ALA A 124 22.34 -2.51 0.98
N GLY A 125 21.75 -1.34 0.72
CA GLY A 125 21.99 -0.54 -0.48
C GLY A 125 21.12 -0.89 -1.67
N ALA A 126 19.97 -1.56 -1.47
CA ALA A 126 19.00 -1.78 -2.53
C ALA A 126 18.54 -0.45 -3.16
N SER A 127 18.44 -0.43 -4.48
CA SER A 127 17.92 0.70 -5.25
C SER A 127 16.41 0.86 -5.09
N GLU A 128 15.89 2.04 -5.44
CA GLU A 128 14.45 2.34 -5.46
C GLU A 128 13.66 1.27 -6.24
N GLN A 129 14.12 0.92 -7.45
CA GLN A 129 13.48 -0.09 -8.29
C GLN A 129 13.50 -1.49 -7.68
N GLU A 130 14.51 -1.82 -6.87
CA GLU A 130 14.54 -3.09 -6.16
C GLU A 130 13.56 -3.11 -4.99
N LEU A 131 13.45 -2.00 -4.25
CA LEU A 131 12.50 -1.85 -3.15
C LEU A 131 11.04 -1.89 -3.65
N LEU A 132 10.75 -1.26 -4.78
CA LEU A 132 9.43 -1.23 -5.42
C LEU A 132 9.11 -2.47 -6.27
N ARG A 133 10.00 -3.47 -6.32
CA ARG A 133 9.77 -4.65 -7.15
C ARG A 133 8.71 -5.55 -6.53
N TYR A 134 7.64 -5.81 -7.28
CA TYR A 134 6.59 -6.73 -6.84
C TYR A 134 7.12 -8.14 -6.55
N PRO A 135 6.81 -8.74 -5.39
CA PRO A 135 7.37 -10.02 -4.95
C PRO A 135 7.11 -11.13 -5.97
N ALA A 136 8.16 -11.87 -6.36
CA ALA A 136 8.01 -13.08 -7.17
C ALA A 136 7.09 -14.08 -6.44
N SER A 137 6.13 -14.63 -7.16
CA SER A 137 5.20 -15.66 -6.69
C SER A 137 5.92 -16.94 -6.27
#